data_AF-A0A2V6SY02-F1
#
_entry.id   AF-A0A2V6SY02-F1
#
_cell.length_a   1.000
_cell.length_b   1.000
_cell.length_c   1.000
_cell.angle_alpha   90.00
_cell.angle_beta   90.00
_cell.angle_gamma   90.00
#
_symmetry.space_group_name_H-M   'P 1'
#
loop_
_entity.id
_entity.type
_entity.pdbx_description
1 polymer ?
#
loop_
_entity_poly.entity_id
_entity_poly.type
_entity_poly.pdbx_seq_one_letter_code
_entity_poly.pdbx_strand_id
1 'polypeptide(L)'
;MSNGDMRVKKLRYGVIGVKGAGDLHARLVQRSDAAELTAVVDIDAELVKQKATELGVRGFTDHRDLLAAGLVDAVSIATLHHLHAPIALDCLHAGLHVFIEKPIATRVSEADKILELASVKQLKLCVGHQYRTFRSVRVMKTLIDAGHIGNVMRVLWSWGAFRPHCYFALSPWKTTWRTAGGGLSTYHLIHDLDTLCWLVGTPVQVTALLGNQLHDIEVDDILCAAVRFENGAYASIQATLNAPSGHSVRQIAGDKGIIVIPDARSLTYDHGDRILIGTYEDSLQASAAKLTNPLDEPKTSWRAIELNGAGDRAGQGSRGWLSRLMSLKAARSPVRPADDSSGPVPPSLAALLERFETAPRPRPHGLSLLMDSFVDAVLHGGEPMVGGESARRTLELANAITLSAMRRKTVDLPLDREEYDELFEELSAGRSRLAKSRRV
;
A
#
# COMPACT_ATOMS: atom_id res chain seq x y z
N MET A 1 -32.05 -27.12 31.98
CA MET A 1 -31.18 -25.98 31.61
C MET A 1 -30.67 -26.28 30.21
N SER A 2 -31.31 -25.72 29.19
CA SER A 2 -30.89 -25.91 27.80
C SER A 2 -29.60 -25.12 27.57
N ASN A 3 -28.52 -25.80 27.19
CA ASN A 3 -27.36 -25.17 26.57
C ASN A 3 -27.85 -24.44 25.30
N GLY A 4 -28.16 -23.16 25.43
CA GLY A 4 -28.41 -22.29 24.30
C GLY A 4 -27.12 -22.23 23.49
N ASP A 5 -27.19 -22.75 22.27
CA ASP A 5 -26.17 -22.64 21.22
C ASP A 5 -25.89 -21.14 21.01
N MET A 6 -24.92 -20.58 21.75
CA MET A 6 -24.42 -19.22 21.51
C MET A 6 -23.64 -19.23 20.20
N ARG A 7 -24.35 -19.34 19.08
CA ARG A 7 -23.76 -19.08 17.77
C ARG A 7 -23.30 -17.64 17.77
N VAL A 8 -21.99 -17.45 17.71
CA VAL A 8 -21.39 -16.13 17.48
C VAL A 8 -22.01 -15.58 16.20
N LYS A 9 -22.68 -14.42 16.31
CA LYS A 9 -23.34 -13.77 15.17
C LYS A 9 -22.25 -13.33 14.17
N LYS A 10 -22.16 -14.01 13.03
CA LYS A 10 -21.24 -13.62 11.95
C LYS A 10 -21.67 -12.30 11.31
N LEU A 11 -20.69 -11.50 10.91
CA LEU A 11 -20.92 -10.26 10.15
C LEU A 11 -21.40 -10.61 8.73
N ARG A 12 -22.57 -10.13 8.32
CA ARG A 12 -23.07 -10.36 6.96
C ARG A 12 -22.33 -9.43 5.99
N TYR A 13 -21.67 -9.99 5.00
CA TYR A 13 -20.70 -9.26 4.20
C TYR A 13 -21.01 -9.35 2.70
N GLY A 14 -20.88 -8.24 1.99
CA GLY A 14 -21.02 -8.16 0.53
C GLY A 14 -19.74 -7.75 -0.18
N VAL A 15 -19.61 -8.10 -1.46
CA VAL A 15 -18.49 -7.63 -2.30
C VAL A 15 -19.02 -6.98 -3.57
N ILE A 16 -18.63 -5.72 -3.80
CA ILE A 16 -18.99 -4.91 -4.96
C ILE A 16 -17.79 -4.82 -5.90
N GLY A 17 -17.95 -5.33 -7.12
CA GLY A 17 -16.87 -5.64 -8.07
C GLY A 17 -16.24 -6.98 -7.72
N VAL A 18 -16.37 -7.99 -8.59
CA VAL A 18 -15.90 -9.37 -8.32
C VAL A 18 -14.86 -9.90 -9.31
N LYS A 19 -14.24 -9.01 -10.09
CA LYS A 19 -13.05 -9.30 -10.89
C LYS A 19 -11.78 -9.01 -10.08
N GLY A 20 -10.70 -9.74 -10.37
CA GLY A 20 -9.38 -9.47 -9.78
C GLY A 20 -9.37 -9.49 -8.25
N ALA A 21 -9.13 -8.33 -7.62
CA ALA A 21 -9.13 -8.19 -6.17
C ALA A 21 -10.50 -8.59 -5.56
N GLY A 22 -11.61 -8.23 -6.19
CA GLY A 22 -12.94 -8.57 -5.69
C GLY A 22 -13.18 -10.07 -5.48
N ASP A 23 -12.72 -10.92 -6.41
CA ASP A 23 -12.78 -12.38 -6.25
C ASP A 23 -11.98 -12.85 -5.04
N LEU A 24 -10.80 -12.26 -4.81
CA LEU A 24 -9.98 -12.55 -3.63
C LEU A 24 -10.70 -12.13 -2.34
N HIS A 25 -11.32 -10.94 -2.29
CA HIS A 25 -12.12 -10.51 -1.14
C HIS A 25 -13.23 -11.49 -0.82
N ALA A 26 -14.03 -11.89 -1.83
CA ALA A 26 -15.13 -12.82 -1.66
C ALA A 26 -14.67 -14.18 -1.08
N ARG A 27 -13.56 -14.72 -1.60
CA ARG A 27 -12.98 -15.98 -1.12
C ARG A 27 -12.37 -15.87 0.28
N LEU A 28 -11.80 -14.72 0.64
CA LEU A 28 -11.29 -14.49 1.99
C LEU A 28 -12.44 -14.44 3.00
N VAL A 29 -13.52 -13.73 2.68
CA VAL A 29 -14.72 -13.68 3.52
C VAL A 29 -15.35 -15.07 3.69
N GLN A 30 -15.45 -15.87 2.62
CA GLN A 30 -15.96 -17.25 2.72
C GLN A 30 -15.16 -18.15 3.69
N ARG A 31 -13.87 -17.85 3.88
CA ARG A 31 -12.99 -18.59 4.78
C ARG A 31 -12.96 -18.01 6.19
N SER A 32 -13.66 -16.90 6.43
CA SER A 32 -13.70 -16.24 7.73
C SER A 32 -14.64 -16.98 8.70
N ASP A 33 -14.18 -17.15 9.93
CA ASP A 33 -15.03 -17.63 11.02
C ASP A 33 -15.92 -16.51 11.59
N ALA A 34 -15.55 -15.25 11.39
CA ALA A 34 -16.23 -14.08 11.95
C ALA A 34 -17.18 -13.38 10.97
N ALA A 35 -16.99 -13.56 9.66
CA ALA A 35 -17.85 -13.00 8.61
C ALA A 35 -18.47 -14.10 7.75
N GLU A 36 -19.60 -13.78 7.13
CA GLU A 36 -20.30 -14.62 6.16
C GLU A 36 -20.52 -13.82 4.87
N LEU A 37 -20.08 -14.35 3.74
CA LEU A 37 -20.38 -13.76 2.44
C LEU A 37 -21.84 -14.03 2.11
N THR A 38 -22.65 -12.99 1.94
CA THR A 38 -24.09 -13.11 1.67
C THR A 38 -24.47 -12.61 0.28
N ALA A 39 -23.66 -11.72 -0.30
CA ALA A 39 -23.94 -11.16 -1.61
C ALA A 39 -22.70 -10.74 -2.40
N VAL A 40 -22.85 -10.74 -3.72
CA VAL A 40 -21.87 -10.20 -4.68
C VAL A 40 -22.56 -9.28 -5.68
N VAL A 41 -21.82 -8.28 -6.15
CA VAL A 41 -22.29 -7.31 -7.14
C VAL A 41 -21.25 -7.12 -8.23
N ASP A 42 -21.67 -7.13 -9.48
CA ASP A 42 -20.87 -6.68 -10.62
C ASP A 42 -21.80 -6.22 -11.75
N ILE A 43 -21.37 -5.28 -12.58
CA ILE A 43 -22.20 -4.82 -13.71
C ILE A 43 -22.35 -5.90 -14.80
N ASP A 44 -21.46 -6.88 -14.80
CA ASP A 44 -21.44 -8.02 -15.73
C ASP A 44 -22.38 -9.12 -15.24
N ALA A 45 -23.61 -9.14 -15.75
CA ALA A 45 -24.67 -10.06 -15.31
C ALA A 45 -24.27 -11.54 -15.38
N GLU A 46 -23.48 -11.91 -16.38
CA GLU A 46 -23.08 -13.30 -16.57
C GLU A 46 -21.97 -13.70 -15.59
N LEU A 47 -21.04 -12.79 -15.31
CA LEU A 47 -20.09 -12.96 -14.21
C LEU A 47 -20.80 -13.05 -12.85
N VAL A 48 -21.80 -12.19 -12.59
CA VAL A 48 -22.58 -12.22 -11.34
C VAL A 48 -23.24 -13.58 -11.17
N LYS A 49 -23.92 -14.08 -12.20
CA LYS A 49 -24.57 -15.39 -12.16
C LYS A 49 -23.58 -16.51 -11.89
N GLN A 50 -22.42 -16.49 -12.57
CA GLN A 50 -21.35 -17.46 -12.34
C GLN A 50 -20.85 -17.41 -10.90
N LYS A 51 -20.52 -16.22 -10.39
CA LYS A 51 -19.92 -16.03 -9.06
C LYS A 51 -20.91 -16.29 -7.94
N ALA A 52 -22.15 -15.84 -8.07
CA ALA A 52 -23.22 -16.12 -7.11
C ALA A 52 -23.45 -17.63 -6.97
N THR A 53 -23.48 -18.36 -8.10
CA THR A 53 -23.62 -19.82 -8.11
C THR A 53 -22.39 -20.51 -7.50
N GLU A 54 -21.18 -20.11 -7.92
CA GLU A 54 -19.91 -20.67 -7.42
C GLU A 54 -19.79 -20.49 -5.90
N LEU A 55 -20.17 -19.32 -5.40
CA LEU A 55 -19.99 -18.93 -4.00
C LEU A 55 -21.20 -19.25 -3.11
N GLY A 56 -22.33 -19.64 -3.70
CA GLY A 56 -23.57 -19.96 -2.97
C GLY A 56 -24.25 -18.74 -2.33
N VAL A 57 -24.16 -17.57 -2.97
CA VAL A 57 -24.62 -16.28 -2.41
C VAL A 57 -25.55 -15.55 -3.36
N ARG A 58 -26.19 -14.46 -2.92
CA ARG A 58 -27.06 -13.67 -3.81
C ARG A 58 -26.25 -12.77 -4.74
N GLY A 59 -26.57 -12.79 -6.02
CA GLY A 59 -25.97 -11.91 -7.02
C GLY A 59 -26.85 -10.70 -7.32
N PHE A 60 -26.23 -9.55 -7.54
CA PHE A 60 -26.88 -8.32 -8.01
C PHE A 60 -26.06 -7.69 -9.15
N THR A 61 -26.74 -6.98 -10.05
CA THR A 61 -26.07 -6.24 -11.15
C THR A 61 -25.92 -4.75 -10.87
N ASP A 62 -26.51 -4.28 -9.77
CA ASP A 62 -26.46 -2.90 -9.29
C ASP A 62 -26.25 -2.91 -7.78
N HIS A 63 -25.31 -2.10 -7.27
CA HIS A 63 -25.04 -2.06 -5.84
C HIS A 63 -26.22 -1.49 -5.06
N ARG A 64 -27.04 -0.63 -5.66
CA ARG A 64 -28.20 -0.03 -5.00
C ARG A 64 -29.27 -1.08 -4.68
N ASP A 65 -29.41 -2.11 -5.52
CA ASP A 65 -30.30 -3.24 -5.25
C ASP A 65 -29.81 -4.07 -4.06
N LEU A 66 -28.48 -4.24 -3.92
CA LEU A 66 -27.89 -4.85 -2.73
C LEU A 66 -28.21 -4.03 -1.47
N LEU A 67 -28.03 -2.70 -1.53
CA LEU A 67 -28.32 -1.80 -0.40
C LEU A 67 -29.78 -1.90 0.05
N ALA A 68 -30.71 -1.98 -0.89
CA ALA A 68 -32.14 -2.13 -0.61
C ALA A 68 -32.51 -3.52 -0.05
N ALA A 69 -31.71 -4.55 -0.30
CA ALA A 69 -32.04 -5.92 0.08
C ALA A 69 -31.87 -6.22 1.57
N GLY A 70 -31.14 -5.38 2.33
CA GLY A 70 -30.92 -5.57 3.77
C GLY A 70 -30.13 -6.83 4.14
N LEU A 71 -29.33 -7.35 3.21
CA LEU A 71 -28.61 -8.63 3.35
C LEU A 71 -27.24 -8.51 3.98
N VAL A 72 -26.66 -7.30 4.02
CA VAL A 72 -25.29 -7.05 4.44
C VAL A 72 -25.24 -6.02 5.57
N ASP A 73 -24.22 -6.14 6.42
CA ASP A 73 -23.83 -5.19 7.45
C ASP A 73 -22.56 -4.43 7.03
N ALA A 74 -21.71 -5.05 6.21
CA ALA A 74 -20.49 -4.47 5.69
C ALA A 74 -20.24 -4.88 4.23
N VAL A 75 -19.47 -4.07 3.50
CA VAL A 75 -19.11 -4.35 2.10
C VAL A 75 -17.65 -4.08 1.79
N SER A 76 -17.09 -4.86 0.87
CA SER A 76 -15.87 -4.51 0.14
C SER A 76 -16.21 -3.85 -1.19
N ILE A 77 -15.53 -2.75 -1.52
CA ILE A 77 -15.61 -2.05 -2.81
C ILE A 77 -14.31 -2.31 -3.55
N ALA A 78 -14.35 -3.16 -4.58
CA ALA A 78 -13.22 -3.56 -5.42
C ALA A 78 -13.51 -3.26 -6.90
N THR A 79 -14.03 -2.07 -7.16
CA THR A 79 -14.40 -1.59 -8.49
C THR A 79 -13.27 -0.78 -9.15
N LEU A 80 -13.59 -0.04 -10.21
CA LEU A 80 -12.66 0.93 -10.80
C LEU A 80 -12.46 2.12 -9.86
N HIS A 81 -11.27 2.75 -9.86
CA HIS A 81 -10.91 3.78 -8.87
C HIS A 81 -11.90 4.94 -8.80
N HIS A 82 -12.30 5.51 -9.94
CA HIS A 82 -13.26 6.62 -10.01
C HIS A 82 -14.66 6.27 -9.47
N LEU A 83 -14.96 4.98 -9.28
CA LEU A 83 -16.22 4.52 -8.70
C LEU A 83 -16.13 4.28 -7.19
N HIS A 84 -14.93 4.31 -6.59
CA HIS A 84 -14.77 4.05 -5.16
C HIS A 84 -15.56 5.05 -4.31
N ALA A 85 -15.37 6.35 -4.55
CA ALA A 85 -16.05 7.39 -3.78
C ALA A 85 -17.58 7.38 -3.91
N PRO A 86 -18.18 7.40 -5.12
CA PRO A 86 -19.64 7.38 -5.22
C PRO A 86 -20.27 6.12 -4.60
N ILE A 87 -19.68 4.93 -4.83
CA ILE A 87 -20.20 3.68 -4.24
C ILE A 87 -20.02 3.67 -2.72
N ALA A 88 -18.89 4.17 -2.20
CA ALA A 88 -18.65 4.25 -0.77
C ALA A 88 -19.66 5.17 -0.07
N LEU A 89 -19.95 6.33 -0.66
CA LEU A 89 -20.95 7.25 -0.14
C LEU A 89 -22.34 6.63 -0.11
N ASP A 90 -22.75 5.93 -1.18
CA ASP A 90 -24.03 5.20 -1.21
C ASP A 90 -24.12 4.16 -0.08
N CYS A 91 -23.05 3.37 0.11
CA CYS A 91 -22.98 2.33 1.15
C CYS A 91 -23.02 2.93 2.56
N LEU A 92 -22.27 4.00 2.81
CA LEU A 92 -22.26 4.69 4.10
C LEU A 92 -23.63 5.34 4.38
N HIS A 93 -24.28 5.95 3.37
CA HIS A 93 -25.63 6.48 3.52
C HIS A 93 -26.63 5.40 3.95
N ALA A 94 -26.53 4.20 3.37
CA ALA A 94 -27.30 3.02 3.76
C ALA A 94 -26.95 2.42 5.13
N GLY A 95 -25.95 2.96 5.83
CA GLY A 95 -25.57 2.52 7.18
C GLY A 95 -24.61 1.32 7.20
N LEU A 96 -23.89 1.06 6.11
CA LEU A 96 -22.97 -0.08 6.01
C LEU A 96 -21.53 0.31 6.36
N HIS A 97 -20.81 -0.60 7.03
CA HIS A 97 -19.36 -0.48 7.17
C HIS A 97 -18.68 -0.75 5.82
N VAL A 98 -17.59 -0.04 5.51
CA VAL A 98 -16.97 -0.10 4.18
C VAL A 98 -15.48 -0.45 4.24
N PHE A 99 -15.09 -1.46 3.46
CA PHE A 99 -13.71 -1.69 3.07
C PHE A 99 -13.55 -1.23 1.61
N ILE A 100 -12.63 -0.30 1.33
CA ILE A 100 -12.38 0.20 -0.02
C ILE A 100 -11.02 -0.35 -0.49
N GLU A 101 -10.96 -0.97 -1.66
CA GLU A 101 -9.68 -1.23 -2.30
C GLU A 101 -8.93 0.09 -2.57
N LYS A 102 -7.60 0.03 -2.63
CA LYS A 102 -6.81 1.25 -2.83
C LYS A 102 -6.89 1.71 -4.30
N PRO A 103 -6.80 3.03 -4.55
CA PRO A 103 -6.81 4.13 -3.57
C PRO A 103 -8.21 4.36 -2.99
N ILE A 104 -8.33 5.04 -1.84
CA ILE A 104 -9.63 5.35 -1.22
C ILE A 104 -10.58 6.12 -2.16
N ALA A 105 -10.03 7.00 -2.99
CA ALA A 105 -10.71 7.78 -4.02
C ALA A 105 -9.69 8.25 -5.07
N THR A 106 -10.13 8.96 -6.10
CA THR A 106 -9.23 9.59 -7.09
C THR A 106 -8.75 10.97 -6.66
N ARG A 107 -9.56 11.69 -5.88
CA ARG A 107 -9.24 13.02 -5.35
C ARG A 107 -9.33 13.03 -3.83
N VAL A 108 -8.44 13.78 -3.18
CA VAL A 108 -8.47 13.95 -1.73
C VAL A 108 -9.77 14.61 -1.25
N SER A 109 -10.38 15.51 -2.04
CA SER A 109 -11.68 16.13 -1.73
C SER A 109 -12.84 15.12 -1.69
N GLU A 110 -12.74 14.02 -2.45
CA GLU A 110 -13.68 12.90 -2.41
C GLU A 110 -13.44 12.03 -1.17
N ALA A 111 -12.17 11.79 -0.83
CA ALA A 111 -11.81 11.07 0.40
C ALA A 111 -12.31 11.82 1.65
N ASP A 112 -12.20 13.15 1.69
CA ASP A 112 -12.70 13.97 2.79
C ASP A 112 -14.19 13.71 3.05
N LYS A 113 -15.02 13.65 1.99
CA LYS A 113 -16.46 13.36 2.08
C LYS A 113 -16.75 11.96 2.62
N ILE A 114 -15.97 10.96 2.20
CA ILE A 114 -16.11 9.57 2.69
C ILE A 114 -15.83 9.51 4.19
N LEU A 115 -14.73 10.16 4.62
CA LEU A 115 -14.31 10.16 6.02
C LEU A 115 -15.31 10.91 6.91
N GLU A 116 -15.77 12.08 6.47
CA GLU A 116 -16.78 12.87 7.17
C GLU A 116 -18.05 12.03 7.39
N LEU A 117 -18.58 11.43 6.32
CA LEU A 117 -19.81 10.64 6.40
C LEU A 117 -19.64 9.39 7.28
N ALA A 118 -18.51 8.68 7.15
CA ALA A 118 -18.21 7.53 7.99
C ALA A 118 -18.13 7.91 9.48
N SER A 119 -17.50 9.06 9.77
CA SER A 119 -17.40 9.59 11.13
C SER A 119 -18.77 9.97 11.71
N VAL A 120 -19.56 10.75 10.97
CA VAL A 120 -20.92 11.19 11.38
C VAL A 120 -21.82 10.00 11.66
N LYS A 121 -21.73 8.95 10.85
CA LYS A 121 -22.54 7.73 11.01
C LYS A 121 -21.92 6.69 11.95
N GLN A 122 -20.72 6.96 12.50
CA GLN A 122 -19.97 6.04 13.35
C GLN A 122 -19.73 4.67 12.69
N LEU A 123 -19.53 4.68 11.37
CA LEU A 123 -19.25 3.49 10.58
C LEU A 123 -17.76 3.27 10.45
N LYS A 124 -17.37 2.01 10.30
CA LYS A 124 -15.97 1.61 10.15
C LYS A 124 -15.57 1.71 8.69
N LEU A 125 -14.38 2.23 8.47
CA LEU A 125 -13.78 2.44 7.16
C LEU A 125 -12.38 1.85 7.13
N CYS A 126 -12.15 0.88 6.26
CA CYS A 126 -10.83 0.28 6.02
C CYS A 126 -10.39 0.49 4.56
N VAL A 127 -9.09 0.64 4.32
CA VAL A 127 -8.54 0.77 2.97
C VAL A 127 -7.48 -0.29 2.69
N GLY A 128 -7.49 -0.85 1.48
CA GLY A 128 -6.66 -1.98 1.03
C GLY A 128 -5.13 -1.78 0.96
N HIS A 129 -4.50 -0.98 1.84
CA HIS A 129 -3.03 -0.84 1.88
C HIS A 129 -2.33 -2.02 2.57
N GLN A 130 -2.33 -3.18 1.90
CA GLN A 130 -1.83 -4.44 2.47
C GLN A 130 -0.34 -4.48 2.80
N TYR A 131 0.49 -3.56 2.30
CA TYR A 131 1.93 -3.58 2.56
C TYR A 131 2.28 -3.42 4.03
N ARG A 132 1.43 -2.77 4.83
CA ARG A 132 1.64 -2.69 6.29
C ARG A 132 1.65 -4.05 6.98
N THR A 133 1.03 -5.05 6.36
CA THR A 133 1.01 -6.44 6.86
C THR A 133 2.24 -7.24 6.44
N PHE A 134 3.03 -6.73 5.48
CA PHE A 134 4.20 -7.44 4.99
C PHE A 134 5.25 -7.51 6.08
N ARG A 135 5.89 -8.68 6.21
CA ARG A 135 6.78 -8.96 7.35
C ARG A 135 7.93 -7.97 7.40
N SER A 136 8.51 -7.64 6.24
CA SER A 136 9.60 -6.67 6.14
C SER A 136 9.19 -5.27 6.59
N VAL A 137 7.98 -4.85 6.24
CA VAL A 137 7.42 -3.55 6.65
C VAL A 137 7.12 -3.52 8.15
N ARG A 138 6.57 -4.62 8.71
CA ARG A 138 6.36 -4.76 10.16
C ARG A 138 7.68 -4.68 10.94
N VAL A 139 8.75 -5.33 10.44
CA VAL A 139 10.08 -5.25 11.05
C VAL A 139 10.60 -3.82 11.02
N MET A 140 10.55 -3.15 9.85
CA MET A 140 10.95 -1.74 9.75
C MET A 140 10.19 -0.86 10.76
N LYS A 141 8.86 -1.01 10.85
CA LYS A 141 8.03 -0.26 11.80
C LYS A 141 8.45 -0.51 13.24
N THR A 142 8.61 -1.78 13.64
CA THR A 142 9.02 -2.11 15.01
C THR A 142 10.40 -1.53 15.35
N LEU A 143 11.36 -1.58 14.42
CA LEU A 143 12.69 -1.01 14.64
C LEU A 143 12.66 0.52 14.81
N ILE A 144 11.87 1.20 13.97
CA ILE A 144 11.70 2.65 14.03
C ILE A 144 11.00 3.05 15.35
N ASP A 145 9.90 2.38 15.70
CA ASP A 145 9.12 2.70 16.91
C ASP A 145 9.87 2.42 18.20
N ALA A 146 10.72 1.39 18.21
CA ALA A 146 11.61 1.10 19.32
C ALA A 146 12.81 2.06 19.41
N GLY A 147 12.96 3.00 18.47
CA GLY A 147 14.04 3.99 18.46
C GLY A 147 15.41 3.44 18.09
N HIS A 148 15.49 2.25 17.45
CA HIS A 148 16.76 1.61 17.11
C HIS A 148 17.59 2.38 16.08
N ILE A 149 16.94 3.21 15.25
CA ILE A 149 17.63 4.13 14.33
C ILE A 149 17.54 5.60 14.77
N GLY A 150 16.93 5.88 15.93
CA GLY A 150 16.71 7.23 16.44
C GLY A 150 15.74 8.06 15.59
N ASN A 151 15.98 9.36 15.49
CA ASN A 151 15.17 10.28 14.71
C ASN A 151 15.44 10.05 13.22
N VAL A 152 14.40 9.78 12.43
CA VAL A 152 14.54 9.59 10.98
C VAL A 152 14.98 10.90 10.33
N MET A 153 16.05 10.85 9.54
CA MET A 153 16.65 12.02 8.89
C MET A 153 16.48 11.98 7.37
N ARG A 154 16.69 10.81 6.76
CA ARG A 154 16.71 10.66 5.30
C ARG A 154 16.12 9.35 4.84
N VAL A 155 15.46 9.39 3.69
CA VAL A 155 14.86 8.24 3.03
C VAL A 155 15.24 8.23 1.56
N LEU A 156 15.63 7.06 1.06
CA LEU A 156 15.73 6.77 -0.36
C LEU A 156 14.77 5.64 -0.68
N TRP A 157 13.86 5.89 -1.61
CA TRP A 157 12.86 4.92 -2.05
C TRP A 157 12.87 4.82 -3.57
N SER A 158 13.32 3.68 -4.09
CA SER A 158 13.27 3.37 -5.51
C SER A 158 12.34 2.19 -5.73
N TRP A 159 11.47 2.30 -6.73
CA TRP A 159 10.54 1.25 -7.12
C TRP A 159 10.50 1.14 -8.64
N GLY A 160 10.78 -0.04 -9.18
CA GLY A 160 10.74 -0.28 -10.61
C GLY A 160 9.96 -1.53 -10.91
N ALA A 161 9.11 -1.47 -11.93
CA ALA A 161 8.52 -2.64 -12.55
C ALA A 161 8.51 -2.50 -14.07
N PHE A 162 8.27 -3.59 -14.78
CA PHE A 162 7.94 -3.55 -16.21
C PHE A 162 6.43 -3.72 -16.38
N ARG A 163 5.80 -2.89 -17.21
CA ARG A 163 4.45 -3.17 -17.72
C ARG A 163 4.51 -3.21 -19.26
N PRO A 164 4.11 -4.31 -19.90
CA PRO A 164 4.02 -4.34 -21.35
C PRO A 164 2.78 -3.56 -21.83
N HIS A 165 2.76 -3.08 -23.07
CA HIS A 165 1.59 -2.38 -23.62
C HIS A 165 0.26 -3.16 -23.47
N CYS A 166 0.30 -4.49 -23.58
CA CYS A 166 -0.90 -5.33 -23.42
C CYS A 166 -1.51 -5.25 -22.01
N TYR A 167 -0.72 -4.90 -20.98
CA TYR A 167 -1.24 -4.66 -19.63
C TYR A 167 -2.30 -3.54 -19.61
N PHE A 168 -2.06 -2.49 -20.39
CA PHE A 168 -2.98 -1.36 -20.53
C PHE A 168 -4.09 -1.65 -21.53
N ALA A 169 -3.78 -2.33 -22.64
CA ALA A 169 -4.78 -2.71 -23.64
C ALA A 169 -5.88 -3.62 -23.08
N LEU A 170 -5.55 -4.54 -22.16
CA LEU A 170 -6.50 -5.44 -21.51
C LEU A 170 -7.36 -4.75 -20.44
N SER A 171 -7.00 -3.54 -20.02
CA SER A 171 -7.73 -2.79 -18.98
C SER A 171 -7.64 -1.29 -19.22
N PRO A 172 -8.34 -0.76 -20.24
CA PRO A 172 -8.21 0.63 -20.66
C PRO A 172 -8.56 1.66 -19.57
N TRP A 173 -9.35 1.27 -18.56
CA TRP A 173 -9.64 2.16 -17.44
C TRP A 173 -8.38 2.61 -16.67
N LYS A 174 -7.25 1.91 -16.82
CA LYS A 174 -5.98 2.26 -16.17
C LYS A 174 -5.21 3.38 -16.88
N THR A 175 -5.66 3.81 -18.06
CA THR A 175 -4.86 4.64 -18.96
C THR A 175 -5.20 6.13 -18.91
N THR A 176 -6.35 6.50 -18.33
CA THR A 176 -6.86 7.87 -18.33
C THR A 176 -6.88 8.49 -16.95
N TRP A 177 -6.74 9.81 -16.88
CA TRP A 177 -6.90 10.55 -15.62
C TRP A 177 -8.28 10.34 -15.00
N ARG A 178 -9.32 10.40 -15.85
CA ARG A 178 -10.72 10.29 -15.43
C ARG A 178 -11.03 8.98 -14.71
N THR A 179 -10.50 7.86 -15.19
CA THR A 179 -10.87 6.54 -14.66
C THR A 179 -9.88 5.97 -13.66
N ALA A 180 -8.58 6.26 -13.82
CA ALA A 180 -7.51 5.75 -12.96
C ALA A 180 -7.13 6.72 -11.83
N GLY A 181 -7.33 8.03 -12.03
CA GLY A 181 -6.90 9.09 -11.11
C GLY A 181 -5.41 9.42 -11.14
N GLY A 182 -4.62 8.72 -11.97
CA GLY A 182 -3.17 8.88 -12.07
C GLY A 182 -2.46 7.55 -12.38
N GLY A 183 -1.16 7.62 -12.65
CA GLY A 183 -0.32 6.50 -13.05
C GLY A 183 0.44 5.90 -11.87
N LEU A 184 1.71 6.26 -11.68
CA LEU A 184 2.52 5.71 -10.59
C LEU A 184 2.02 6.15 -9.23
N SER A 185 1.90 7.45 -8.96
CA SER A 185 1.60 7.98 -7.62
C SER A 185 0.26 7.44 -7.08
N THR A 186 -0.79 7.47 -7.89
CA THR A 186 -2.15 7.11 -7.47
C THR A 186 -2.45 5.62 -7.56
N TYR A 187 -1.81 4.88 -8.47
CA TYR A 187 -2.16 3.47 -8.71
C TYR A 187 -1.10 2.47 -8.24
N HIS A 188 0.14 2.57 -8.74
CA HIS A 188 1.16 1.55 -8.52
C HIS A 188 1.93 1.75 -7.22
N LEU A 189 2.38 2.98 -6.98
CA LEU A 189 3.22 3.37 -5.84
C LEU A 189 2.39 3.67 -4.59
N ILE A 190 1.06 3.70 -4.68
CA ILE A 190 0.20 4.12 -3.56
C ILE A 190 0.38 3.26 -2.30
N HIS A 191 0.74 1.97 -2.44
CA HIS A 191 1.10 1.12 -1.29
C HIS A 191 2.45 1.52 -0.66
N ASP A 192 3.42 1.92 -1.48
CA ASP A 192 4.73 2.39 -1.03
C ASP A 192 4.63 3.79 -0.41
N LEU A 193 3.83 4.69 -0.98
CA LEU A 193 3.52 5.99 -0.38
C LEU A 193 2.81 5.84 0.97
N ASP A 194 1.89 4.88 1.09
CA ASP A 194 1.26 4.54 2.37
C ASP A 194 2.29 4.04 3.39
N THR A 195 3.19 3.15 2.95
CA THR A 195 4.26 2.63 3.78
C THR A 195 5.20 3.74 4.24
N LEU A 196 5.56 4.67 3.37
CA LEU A 196 6.37 5.84 3.73
C LEU A 196 5.69 6.71 4.77
N CYS A 197 4.41 7.06 4.56
CA CYS A 197 3.65 7.86 5.53
C CYS A 197 3.54 7.14 6.89
N TRP A 198 3.40 5.81 6.88
CA TRP A 198 3.27 5.02 8.10
C TRP A 198 4.58 4.84 8.89
N LEU A 199 5.70 4.67 8.18
CA LEU A 199 7.02 4.46 8.78
C LEU A 199 7.68 5.78 9.18
N VAL A 200 7.55 6.83 8.37
CA VAL A 200 8.33 8.08 8.51
C VAL A 200 7.53 9.16 9.21
N GLY A 201 6.22 9.28 8.94
CA GLY A 201 5.34 10.28 9.55
C GLY A 201 4.57 11.11 8.53
N THR A 202 4.12 12.30 8.96
CA THR A 202 3.28 13.19 8.15
C THR A 202 4.11 13.96 7.11
N PRO A 203 3.84 13.84 5.81
CA PRO A 203 4.46 14.69 4.80
C PRO A 203 3.92 16.12 4.91
N VAL A 204 4.80 17.12 4.76
CA VAL A 204 4.46 18.55 4.87
C VAL A 204 4.77 19.36 3.61
N GLN A 205 5.59 18.82 2.70
CA GLN A 205 5.96 19.51 1.46
C GLN A 205 6.48 18.52 0.41
N VAL A 206 6.20 18.78 -0.87
CA VAL A 206 6.69 17.97 -2.00
C VAL A 206 7.08 18.80 -3.22
N THR A 207 8.16 18.40 -3.88
CA THR A 207 8.52 18.82 -5.24
C THR A 207 8.68 17.59 -6.13
N ALA A 208 8.03 17.54 -7.29
CA ALA A 208 8.00 16.36 -8.12
C ALA A 208 8.16 16.63 -9.63
N LEU A 209 8.61 15.60 -10.33
CA LEU A 209 8.64 15.49 -11.79
C LEU A 209 7.91 14.21 -12.19
N LEU A 210 6.97 14.34 -13.12
CA LEU A 210 6.24 13.23 -13.73
C LEU A 210 6.47 13.22 -15.24
N GLY A 211 6.43 12.04 -15.82
CA GLY A 211 6.53 11.87 -17.26
C GLY A 211 5.83 10.62 -17.75
N ASN A 212 5.72 10.56 -19.08
CA ASN A 212 5.37 9.34 -19.78
C ASN A 212 6.42 9.08 -20.88
N GLN A 213 7.21 8.03 -20.70
CA GLN A 213 8.37 7.73 -21.52
C GLN A 213 8.16 6.58 -22.50
N LEU A 214 7.32 5.59 -22.17
CA LEU A 214 7.17 4.38 -22.98
C LEU A 214 5.74 4.16 -23.47
N HIS A 215 4.75 4.46 -22.63
CA HIS A 215 3.38 3.97 -22.83
C HIS A 215 2.48 4.95 -23.58
N ASP A 216 1.61 4.46 -24.47
CA ASP A 216 0.57 5.29 -25.07
C ASP A 216 -0.67 5.38 -24.17
N ILE A 217 -0.52 6.11 -23.06
CA ILE A 217 -1.53 6.36 -22.03
C ILE A 217 -1.50 7.85 -21.63
N GLU A 218 -2.54 8.36 -20.98
CA GLU A 218 -2.61 9.77 -20.56
C GLU A 218 -1.83 10.05 -19.28
N VAL A 219 -1.73 9.02 -18.42
CA VAL A 219 -1.11 9.09 -17.09
C VAL A 219 0.39 8.82 -17.13
N ASP A 220 1.05 9.00 -15.98
CA ASP A 220 2.49 8.87 -15.81
C ASP A 220 2.97 7.41 -15.76
N ASP A 221 4.19 7.19 -16.27
CA ASP A 221 4.92 5.92 -16.17
C ASP A 221 6.34 6.07 -15.58
N ILE A 222 6.73 7.31 -15.24
CA ILE A 222 7.94 7.65 -14.50
C ILE A 222 7.68 8.82 -13.54
N LEU A 223 8.28 8.73 -12.35
CA LEU A 223 8.12 9.68 -11.25
C LEU A 223 9.46 9.88 -10.53
N CYS A 224 9.79 11.13 -10.23
CA CYS A 224 10.82 11.52 -9.26
C CYS A 224 10.21 12.55 -8.30
N ALA A 225 10.36 12.38 -6.99
CA ALA A 225 9.85 13.32 -6.00
C ALA A 225 10.80 13.50 -4.81
N ALA A 226 10.88 14.72 -4.30
CA ALA A 226 11.48 15.05 -3.02
C ALA A 226 10.38 15.46 -2.03
N VAL A 227 10.34 14.82 -0.86
CA VAL A 227 9.30 15.04 0.16
C VAL A 227 9.96 15.43 1.48
N ARG A 228 9.42 16.45 2.16
CA ARG A 228 9.77 16.79 3.54
C ARG A 228 8.67 16.35 4.48
N PHE A 229 9.05 15.82 5.63
CA PHE A 229 8.14 15.36 6.69
C PHE A 229 8.16 16.31 7.89
N GLU A 230 7.10 16.28 8.68
CA GLU A 230 6.90 17.12 9.87
C GLU A 230 8.01 16.94 10.91
N ASN A 231 8.55 15.73 11.03
CA ASN A 231 9.67 15.41 11.93
C ASN A 231 11.05 15.87 11.39
N GLY A 232 11.08 16.58 10.25
CA GLY A 232 12.31 17.08 9.64
C GLY A 232 13.00 16.11 8.67
N ALA A 233 12.47 14.89 8.48
CA ALA A 233 13.04 13.94 7.53
C ALA A 233 12.84 14.38 6.08
N TYR A 234 13.79 14.03 5.21
CA TYR A 234 13.71 14.21 3.75
C TYR A 234 13.67 12.87 3.03
N ALA A 235 12.78 12.70 2.06
CA ALA A 235 12.72 11.52 1.20
C ALA A 235 12.99 11.86 -0.26
N SER A 236 13.79 11.02 -0.92
CA SER A 236 13.92 10.98 -2.37
C SER A 236 13.22 9.72 -2.88
N ILE A 237 12.22 9.91 -3.73
CA ILE A 237 11.38 8.85 -4.29
C ILE A 237 11.59 8.81 -5.80
N GLN A 238 11.89 7.63 -6.34
CA GLN A 238 11.93 7.37 -7.78
C GLN A 238 11.08 6.16 -8.10
N ALA A 239 10.22 6.27 -9.12
CA ALA A 239 9.43 5.15 -9.58
C ALA A 239 9.33 5.08 -11.11
N THR A 240 9.26 3.86 -11.67
CA THR A 240 9.06 3.67 -13.11
C THR A 240 8.34 2.36 -13.45
N LEU A 241 7.57 2.36 -14.54
CA LEU A 241 6.99 1.17 -15.18
C LEU A 241 7.84 0.63 -16.34
N ASN A 242 9.04 1.19 -16.54
CA ASN A 242 9.94 0.90 -17.65
C ASN A 242 11.23 0.20 -17.17
N ALA A 243 11.18 -0.44 -16.00
CA ALA A 243 12.33 -1.17 -15.46
C ALA A 243 12.49 -2.55 -16.13
N PRO A 244 13.71 -3.06 -16.35
CA PRO A 244 13.92 -4.38 -16.95
C PRO A 244 13.38 -5.54 -16.10
N SER A 245 13.33 -5.36 -14.78
CA SER A 245 12.75 -6.31 -13.83
C SER A 245 12.14 -5.56 -12.65
N GLY A 246 11.19 -6.22 -11.98
CA GLY A 246 10.69 -5.77 -10.68
C GLY A 246 11.84 -5.64 -9.68
N HIS A 247 12.05 -4.45 -9.14
CA HIS A 247 13.04 -4.19 -8.09
C HIS A 247 12.55 -3.06 -7.19
N SER A 248 12.96 -3.06 -5.94
CA SER A 248 12.76 -1.91 -5.08
C SER A 248 13.87 -1.78 -4.06
N VAL A 249 14.47 -0.60 -3.98
CA VAL A 249 15.48 -0.26 -2.98
C VAL A 249 14.83 0.64 -1.96
N ARG A 250 14.94 0.28 -0.68
CA ARG A 250 14.38 1.05 0.44
C ARG A 250 15.48 1.31 1.44
N GLN A 251 15.71 2.57 1.77
CA GLN A 251 16.67 2.97 2.79
C GLN A 251 16.05 4.04 3.67
N ILE A 252 16.03 3.80 4.98
CA ILE A 252 15.59 4.76 6.00
C ILE A 252 16.74 4.92 6.98
N ALA A 253 17.33 6.10 7.05
CA ALA A 253 18.40 6.41 7.99
C ALA A 253 17.95 7.44 9.01
N GLY A 254 18.26 7.17 10.27
CA GLY A 254 18.15 8.13 11.35
C GLY A 254 19.51 8.44 11.96
N ASP A 255 19.50 9.13 13.09
CA ASP A 255 20.71 9.58 13.76
C ASP A 255 21.41 8.49 14.60
N LYS A 256 20.81 7.31 14.78
CA LYS A 256 21.43 6.17 15.50
C LYS A 256 21.66 4.94 14.63
N GLY A 257 21.12 4.93 13.41
CA GLY A 257 21.30 3.79 12.52
C GLY A 257 20.55 3.93 11.21
N ILE A 258 20.55 2.85 10.46
CA ILE A 258 19.99 2.78 9.12
C ILE A 258 19.40 1.40 8.83
N ILE A 259 18.26 1.38 8.16
CA ILE A 259 17.63 0.17 7.67
C ILE A 259 17.68 0.21 6.14
N VAL A 260 18.17 -0.87 5.52
CA VAL A 260 18.27 -1.01 4.07
C VAL A 260 17.64 -2.33 3.62
N ILE A 261 16.73 -2.25 2.67
CA ILE A 261 16.26 -3.37 1.86
C ILE A 261 16.82 -3.15 0.45
N PRO A 262 17.90 -3.84 0.06
CA PRO A 262 18.62 -3.58 -1.19
C PRO A 262 17.88 -4.09 -2.44
N ASP A 263 16.92 -4.99 -2.24
CA ASP A 263 16.02 -5.50 -3.26
C ASP A 263 14.77 -6.10 -2.58
N ALA A 264 13.73 -5.29 -2.41
CA ALA A 264 12.47 -5.72 -1.84
C ALA A 264 11.73 -6.57 -2.88
N ARG A 265 11.54 -7.84 -2.55
CA ARG A 265 10.74 -8.79 -3.34
C ARG A 265 9.26 -8.59 -3.07
N SER A 266 8.92 -8.06 -1.90
CA SER A 266 7.54 -7.78 -1.51
C SER A 266 6.94 -6.57 -2.22
N LEU A 267 6.67 -6.71 -3.53
CA LEU A 267 6.13 -5.67 -4.43
C LEU A 267 4.65 -5.83 -4.77
N THR A 268 4.02 -6.92 -4.35
CA THR A 268 2.58 -7.20 -4.56
C THR A 268 2.11 -8.25 -3.57
N TYR A 269 2.95 -9.26 -3.36
CA TYR A 269 2.76 -10.29 -2.36
C TYR A 269 3.88 -10.19 -1.33
N ASP A 270 3.57 -10.56 -0.10
CA ASP A 270 4.57 -10.66 0.95
C ASP A 270 5.51 -11.83 0.63
N HIS A 271 6.80 -11.51 0.53
CA HIS A 271 7.89 -12.45 0.25
C HIS A 271 8.96 -12.34 1.34
N GLY A 272 9.87 -13.31 1.36
CA GLY A 272 11.05 -13.18 2.21
C GLY A 272 11.98 -12.11 1.65
N ASP A 273 12.08 -10.98 2.36
CA ASP A 273 13.01 -9.91 2.08
C ASP A 273 14.25 -10.02 2.98
N ARG A 274 15.38 -9.61 2.42
CA ARG A 274 16.62 -9.40 3.18
C ARG A 274 16.65 -7.98 3.71
N ILE A 275 16.94 -7.81 5.00
CA ILE A 275 17.05 -6.50 5.63
C ILE A 275 18.45 -6.35 6.21
N LEU A 276 19.09 -5.22 5.92
CA LEU A 276 20.38 -4.83 6.50
C LEU A 276 20.13 -3.72 7.51
N ILE A 277 20.63 -3.89 8.73
CA ILE A 277 20.50 -2.92 9.80
C ILE A 277 21.91 -2.47 10.19
N GLY A 278 22.20 -1.20 9.96
CA GLY A 278 23.42 -0.53 10.42
C GLY A 278 23.13 0.24 11.72
N THR A 279 23.98 0.13 12.72
CA THR A 279 23.92 0.89 13.96
C THR A 279 25.20 1.68 14.17
N TYR A 280 25.06 2.94 14.58
CA TYR A 280 26.20 3.77 14.97
C TYR A 280 26.58 3.48 16.43
N GLU A 281 27.87 3.57 16.75
CA GLU A 281 28.38 3.39 18.14
C GLU A 281 27.78 4.43 19.11
N ASP A 282 27.62 5.67 18.63
CA ASP A 282 26.89 6.76 19.26
C ASP A 282 25.89 7.36 18.26
N SER A 283 24.98 8.24 18.71
CA SER A 283 24.22 9.07 17.77
C SER A 283 25.16 9.91 16.90
N LEU A 284 24.79 10.20 15.66
CA LEU A 284 25.59 11.01 14.72
C LEU A 284 26.01 12.37 15.33
N GLN A 285 25.13 13.02 16.08
CA GLN A 285 25.44 14.27 16.78
C GLN A 285 26.57 14.10 17.81
N ALA A 286 26.51 13.03 18.60
CA ALA A 286 27.54 12.72 19.59
C ALA A 286 28.85 12.26 18.93
N SER A 287 28.79 11.48 17.84
CA SER A 287 29.99 11.14 17.07
C SER A 287 30.65 12.39 16.50
N ALA A 288 29.89 13.29 15.86
CA ALA A 288 30.40 14.54 15.30
C ALA A 288 31.08 15.44 16.35
N ALA A 289 30.60 15.42 17.60
CA ALA A 289 31.22 16.17 18.70
C ALA A 289 32.52 15.54 19.24
N LYS A 290 32.71 14.23 19.08
CA LYS A 290 33.89 13.48 19.59
C LYS A 290 35.03 13.38 18.58
N LEU A 291 34.72 13.36 17.29
CA LEU A 291 35.71 13.19 16.24
C LEU A 291 36.56 14.45 16.07
N THR A 292 37.89 14.29 16.12
CA THR A 292 38.84 15.40 16.04
C THR A 292 39.55 15.50 14.69
N ASN A 293 39.55 14.42 13.90
CA ASN A 293 40.09 14.40 12.54
C ASN A 293 38.94 14.59 11.53
N PRO A 294 39.03 15.55 10.59
CA PRO A 294 37.95 15.88 9.65
C PRO A 294 37.59 14.77 8.66
N LEU A 295 38.40 13.71 8.56
CA LEU A 295 38.14 12.56 7.70
C LEU A 295 37.67 11.31 8.47
N ASP A 296 37.56 11.39 9.79
CA ASP A 296 37.02 10.28 10.58
C ASP A 296 35.51 10.15 10.33
N GLU A 297 35.03 8.91 10.35
CA GLU A 297 33.61 8.58 10.21
C GLU A 297 33.08 7.91 11.48
N PRO A 298 31.78 8.06 11.79
CA PRO A 298 31.14 7.30 12.86
C PRO A 298 31.29 5.80 12.62
N LYS A 299 31.80 5.08 13.63
CA LYS A 299 31.88 3.63 13.56
C LYS A 299 30.47 3.04 13.43
N THR A 300 30.31 2.16 12.46
CA THR A 300 29.03 1.53 12.14
C THR A 300 29.17 0.01 12.21
N SER A 301 28.25 -0.64 12.90
CA SER A 301 28.10 -2.10 12.89
C SER A 301 26.91 -2.54 12.07
N TRP A 302 27.03 -3.66 11.38
CA TRP A 302 25.99 -4.16 10.49
C TRP A 302 25.48 -5.54 10.89
N ARG A 303 24.16 -5.72 10.81
CA ARG A 303 23.49 -7.02 10.92
C ARG A 303 22.54 -7.20 9.76
N ALA A 304 22.72 -8.28 9.00
CA ALA A 304 21.73 -8.74 8.04
C ALA A 304 20.74 -9.69 8.73
N ILE A 305 19.47 -9.62 8.31
CA ILE A 305 18.48 -10.65 8.58
C ILE A 305 17.81 -11.15 7.31
N GLU A 306 17.48 -12.43 7.28
CA GLU A 306 16.77 -13.07 6.18
C GLU A 306 15.37 -13.48 6.63
N LEU A 307 14.35 -12.78 6.13
CA LEU A 307 12.96 -13.08 6.45
C LEU A 307 12.43 -14.26 5.63
N ASN A 308 13.16 -15.37 5.58
CA ASN A 308 12.71 -16.57 4.87
C ASN A 308 11.39 -17.08 5.46
N GLY A 309 10.43 -17.42 4.59
CA GLY A 309 9.24 -18.16 5.00
C GLY A 309 9.63 -19.59 5.34
N ALA A 310 9.86 -19.91 6.61
CA ALA A 310 10.16 -21.28 7.05
C ALA A 310 9.06 -22.31 6.65
N GLY A 311 7.87 -21.86 6.23
CA GLY A 311 6.76 -22.69 5.77
C GLY A 311 6.63 -22.92 4.25
N ASP A 312 7.41 -22.25 3.40
CA ASP A 312 7.23 -22.35 1.92
C ASP A 312 7.87 -23.61 1.30
N ARG A 313 8.63 -24.38 2.09
CA ARG A 313 9.22 -25.65 1.64
C ARG A 313 8.23 -26.83 1.70
N ALA A 314 7.14 -26.73 2.46
CA ALA A 314 6.22 -27.85 2.71
C ALA A 314 4.99 -27.90 1.79
N GLY A 315 4.83 -26.94 0.86
CA GLY A 315 3.63 -26.78 0.03
C GLY A 315 3.86 -26.86 -1.48
N GLN A 316 4.84 -27.63 -1.96
CA GLN A 316 5.07 -27.85 -3.40
C GLN A 316 4.15 -28.91 -4.03
N GLY A 317 2.96 -29.13 -3.46
CA GLY A 317 1.89 -29.91 -4.07
C GLY A 317 0.87 -28.99 -4.72
N SER A 318 0.72 -29.07 -6.05
CA SER A 318 -0.23 -28.31 -6.90
C SER A 318 0.11 -26.83 -7.17
N ARG A 319 1.25 -26.56 -7.83
CA ARG A 319 1.51 -25.25 -8.44
C ARG A 319 0.98 -25.22 -9.87
N GLY A 320 -0.08 -24.44 -10.09
CA GLY A 320 -0.62 -24.12 -11.41
C GLY A 320 0.41 -23.44 -12.31
N TRP A 321 0.26 -23.68 -13.62
CA TRP A 321 1.18 -23.31 -14.70
C TRP A 321 1.62 -21.82 -14.71
N LEU A 322 0.80 -20.90 -14.19
CA LEU A 322 1.09 -19.47 -14.06
C LEU A 322 2.29 -19.15 -13.13
N SER A 323 2.55 -19.98 -12.11
CA SER A 323 3.66 -19.75 -11.18
C SER A 323 5.04 -20.10 -11.77
N ARG A 324 5.09 -21.00 -12.77
CA ARG A 324 6.34 -21.38 -13.45
C ARG A 324 6.86 -20.30 -14.39
N LEU A 325 5.97 -19.49 -14.97
CA LEU A 325 6.35 -18.39 -15.86
C LEU A 325 6.98 -17.19 -15.12
N MET A 326 6.75 -17.03 -13.81
CA MET A 326 7.21 -15.87 -13.04
C MET A 326 8.54 -16.08 -12.28
N SER A 327 9.18 -17.26 -12.37
CA SER A 327 10.41 -17.55 -11.60
C SER A 327 11.74 -17.37 -12.35
N LEU A 328 11.74 -16.70 -13.51
CA LEU A 328 12.96 -16.54 -14.31
C LEU A 328 13.79 -15.31 -13.88
N LYS A 329 14.90 -15.62 -13.21
CA LYS A 329 16.13 -14.83 -13.00
C LYS A 329 15.94 -13.40 -12.47
N ALA A 330 15.83 -13.28 -11.15
CA ALA A 330 16.25 -12.06 -10.45
C ALA A 330 17.76 -11.84 -10.67
N ALA A 331 18.12 -10.83 -11.45
CA ALA A 331 19.49 -10.34 -11.53
C ALA A 331 19.88 -9.77 -10.15
N ARG A 332 21.06 -10.14 -9.65
CA ARG A 332 21.54 -9.74 -8.32
C ARG A 332 21.78 -8.23 -8.29
N SER A 333 21.15 -7.52 -7.34
CA SER A 333 21.31 -6.09 -7.08
C SER A 333 22.77 -5.72 -6.73
N PRO A 334 23.32 -4.58 -7.20
CA PRO A 334 24.72 -4.19 -7.03
C PRO A 334 25.05 -3.60 -5.63
N VAL A 335 24.06 -3.43 -4.75
CA VAL A 335 24.29 -2.86 -3.41
C VAL A 335 24.62 -3.97 -2.41
N ARG A 336 25.90 -4.36 -2.38
CA ARG A 336 26.47 -5.23 -1.34
C ARG A 336 27.34 -4.36 -0.43
N PRO A 337 27.05 -4.21 0.87
CA PRO A 337 28.10 -3.86 1.82
C PRO A 337 29.16 -4.96 1.76
N ALA A 338 30.44 -4.57 1.77
CA ALA A 338 31.57 -5.47 1.49
C ALA A 338 31.85 -6.51 2.59
N ASP A 339 31.11 -6.49 3.71
CA ASP A 339 31.20 -7.50 4.76
C ASP A 339 29.84 -7.65 5.45
N ASP A 340 29.28 -8.86 5.48
CA ASP A 340 27.88 -9.13 5.87
C ASP A 340 27.67 -9.12 7.41
N SER A 341 28.71 -8.83 8.19
CA SER A 341 28.63 -8.56 9.62
C SER A 341 29.93 -7.94 10.18
N SER A 342 30.00 -6.61 10.26
CA SER A 342 31.12 -5.91 10.92
C SER A 342 30.74 -5.50 12.34
N GLY A 343 31.08 -6.33 13.33
CA GLY A 343 30.98 -6.00 14.76
C GLY A 343 29.60 -6.21 15.43
N PRO A 344 29.55 -6.21 16.77
CA PRO A 344 28.34 -6.51 17.53
C PRO A 344 27.33 -5.35 17.49
N VAL A 345 26.06 -5.66 17.19
CA VAL A 345 24.94 -4.72 17.37
C VAL A 345 24.46 -4.72 18.84
N PRO A 346 23.73 -3.69 19.30
CA PRO A 346 23.21 -3.65 20.66
C PRO A 346 22.42 -4.92 21.05
N PRO A 347 22.57 -5.46 22.28
CA PRO A 347 21.93 -6.73 22.66
C PRO A 347 20.39 -6.75 22.53
N SER A 348 19.73 -5.62 22.82
CA SER A 348 18.29 -5.47 22.64
C SER A 348 17.86 -5.61 21.18
N LEU A 349 18.66 -5.05 20.26
CA LEU A 349 18.46 -5.19 18.82
C LEU A 349 18.75 -6.62 18.36
N ALA A 350 19.86 -7.23 18.81
CA ALA A 350 20.20 -8.61 18.46
C ALA A 350 19.06 -9.58 18.81
N ALA A 351 18.53 -9.51 20.04
CA ALA A 351 17.43 -10.35 20.49
C ALA A 351 16.14 -10.12 19.68
N LEU A 352 15.84 -8.86 19.33
CA LEU A 352 14.68 -8.52 18.51
C LEU A 352 14.82 -9.08 17.09
N LEU A 353 15.99 -8.94 16.47
CA LEU A 353 16.28 -9.44 15.13
C LEU A 353 16.23 -10.97 15.09
N GLU A 354 16.77 -11.66 16.09
CA GLU A 354 16.69 -13.12 16.21
C GLU A 354 15.24 -13.60 16.32
N ARG A 355 14.39 -12.91 17.10
CA ARG A 355 12.95 -13.20 17.15
C ARG A 355 12.30 -13.03 15.79
N PHE A 356 12.68 -12.00 15.04
CA PHE A 356 12.15 -11.81 13.70
C PHE A 356 12.61 -12.87 12.71
N GLU A 357 13.86 -13.32 12.74
CA GLU A 357 14.36 -14.37 11.85
C GLU A 357 13.72 -15.73 12.13
N THR A 358 13.61 -16.09 13.40
CA THR A 358 13.15 -17.42 13.85
C THR A 358 11.63 -17.57 13.86
N ALA A 359 10.88 -16.46 14.00
CA ALA A 359 9.43 -16.52 14.02
C ALA A 359 8.86 -17.09 12.70
N PRO A 360 7.86 -17.99 12.77
CA PRO A 360 7.15 -18.43 11.58
C PRO A 360 6.46 -17.23 10.92
N ARG A 361 6.22 -17.34 9.61
CA ARG A 361 5.46 -16.32 8.89
C ARG A 361 4.05 -16.22 9.51
N PRO A 362 3.61 -15.03 9.95
CA PRO A 362 2.30 -14.86 10.57
C PRO A 362 1.20 -15.27 9.58
N ARG A 363 0.17 -15.94 10.09
CA ARG A 363 -1.08 -16.20 9.37
C ARG A 363 -2.23 -15.70 10.25
N PRO A 364 -3.21 -14.98 9.69
CA PRO A 364 -3.29 -14.53 8.30
C PRO A 364 -2.27 -13.41 7.98
N HIS A 365 -2.06 -13.12 6.69
CA HIS A 365 -1.17 -12.04 6.21
C HIS A 365 -1.74 -11.39 4.94
N GLY A 366 -1.16 -10.28 4.49
CA GLY A 366 -1.64 -9.55 3.31
C GLY A 366 -3.05 -9.01 3.52
N LEU A 367 -3.82 -9.01 2.43
CA LEU A 367 -5.23 -8.62 2.45
C LEU A 367 -6.07 -9.39 3.48
N SER A 368 -5.78 -10.68 3.75
CA SER A 368 -6.53 -11.45 4.75
C SER A 368 -6.43 -10.82 6.13
N LEU A 369 -5.23 -10.42 6.55
CA LEU A 369 -5.05 -9.80 7.86
C LEU A 369 -5.71 -8.42 7.96
N LEU A 370 -5.73 -7.65 6.86
CA LEU A 370 -6.48 -6.39 6.81
C LEU A 370 -7.99 -6.62 6.89
N MET A 371 -8.51 -7.62 6.19
CA MET A 371 -9.92 -7.98 6.25
C MET A 371 -10.31 -8.42 7.65
N ASP A 372 -9.51 -9.26 8.30
CA ASP A 372 -9.78 -9.73 9.67
C ASP A 372 -9.76 -8.55 10.65
N SER A 373 -8.80 -7.63 10.52
CA SER A 373 -8.76 -6.42 11.33
C SER A 373 -9.98 -5.51 11.10
N PHE A 374 -10.52 -5.46 9.89
CA PHE A 374 -11.75 -4.72 9.60
C PHE A 374 -12.98 -5.39 10.21
N VAL A 375 -13.13 -6.70 10.03
CA VAL A 375 -14.24 -7.48 10.59
C VAL A 375 -14.22 -7.41 12.13
N ASP A 376 -13.05 -7.53 12.75
CA ASP A 376 -12.86 -7.38 14.19
C ASP A 376 -13.30 -5.98 14.68
N ALA A 377 -12.87 -4.92 13.99
CA ALA A 377 -13.25 -3.54 14.33
C ALA A 377 -14.77 -3.28 14.22
N VAL A 378 -15.45 -3.97 13.30
CA VAL A 378 -16.91 -3.87 13.15
C VAL A 378 -17.64 -4.64 14.26
N LEU A 379 -17.20 -5.86 14.57
CA LEU A 379 -17.87 -6.72 15.55
C LEU A 379 -17.60 -6.32 17.01
N HIS A 380 -16.40 -5.81 17.28
CA HIS A 380 -15.90 -5.61 18.64
C HIS A 380 -15.55 -4.14 18.96
N GLY A 381 -15.71 -3.24 17.99
CA GLY A 381 -15.30 -1.84 18.11
C GLY A 381 -13.80 -1.64 17.94
N GLY A 382 -13.32 -0.42 18.13
CA GLY A 382 -11.93 -0.05 17.81
C GLY A 382 -11.74 0.33 16.33
N GLU A 383 -10.50 0.45 15.89
CA GLU A 383 -10.17 0.92 14.53
C GLU A 383 -9.48 -0.17 13.71
N PRO A 384 -9.78 -0.29 12.40
CA PRO A 384 -9.08 -1.21 11.53
C PRO A 384 -7.61 -0.78 11.36
N MET A 385 -6.75 -1.74 11.01
CA MET A 385 -5.30 -1.53 10.83
C MET A 385 -4.96 -0.40 9.85
N VAL A 386 -5.81 -0.18 8.84
CA VAL A 386 -5.70 0.94 7.89
C VAL A 386 -7.03 1.68 7.82
N GLY A 387 -7.21 2.65 8.72
CA GLY A 387 -8.36 3.54 8.71
C GLY A 387 -8.33 4.60 7.61
N GLY A 388 -9.47 5.26 7.41
CA GLY A 388 -9.66 6.29 6.38
C GLY A 388 -8.68 7.45 6.45
N GLU A 389 -8.40 8.01 7.63
CA GLU A 389 -7.49 9.16 7.79
C GLU A 389 -6.09 8.87 7.26
N SER A 390 -5.60 7.66 7.51
CA SER A 390 -4.28 7.29 7.01
C SER A 390 -4.27 7.15 5.50
N ALA A 391 -5.32 6.60 4.90
CA ALA A 391 -5.43 6.47 3.45
C ALA A 391 -5.66 7.82 2.76
N ARG A 392 -6.41 8.74 3.39
CA ARG A 392 -6.57 10.13 2.94
C ARG A 392 -5.21 10.83 2.85
N ARG A 393 -4.36 10.72 3.89
CA ARG A 393 -3.00 11.29 3.88
C ARG A 393 -2.13 10.73 2.76
N THR A 394 -2.21 9.42 2.52
CA THR A 394 -1.51 8.78 1.40
C THR A 394 -1.98 9.32 0.05
N LEU A 395 -3.29 9.43 -0.16
CA LEU A 395 -3.87 9.99 -1.38
C LEU A 395 -3.51 11.47 -1.55
N GLU A 396 -3.51 12.23 -0.46
CA GLU A 396 -3.13 13.65 -0.45
C GLU A 396 -1.68 13.83 -0.92
N LEU A 397 -0.75 13.00 -0.45
CA LEU A 397 0.63 12.99 -0.96
C LEU A 397 0.69 12.63 -2.45
N ALA A 398 -0.07 11.61 -2.88
CA ALA A 398 -0.11 11.21 -4.29
C ALA A 398 -0.66 12.32 -5.21
N ASN A 399 -1.72 12.99 -4.79
CA ASN A 399 -2.31 14.13 -5.48
C ASN A 399 -1.37 15.35 -5.47
N ALA A 400 -0.68 15.63 -4.36
CA ALA A 400 0.29 16.72 -4.25
C ALA A 400 1.52 16.50 -5.15
N ILE A 401 1.98 15.26 -5.31
CA ILE A 401 3.03 14.90 -6.30
C ILE A 401 2.57 15.27 -7.71
N THR A 402 1.33 14.90 -8.07
CA THR A 402 0.76 15.25 -9.38
C THR A 402 0.65 16.77 -9.54
N LEU A 403 0.12 17.49 -8.54
CA LEU A 403 0.00 18.94 -8.59
C LEU A 403 1.36 19.62 -8.78
N SER A 404 2.35 19.21 -7.98
CA SER A 404 3.71 19.75 -8.03
C SER A 404 4.32 19.60 -9.41
N ALA A 405 4.22 18.41 -10.00
CA ALA A 405 4.77 18.14 -11.33
C ALA A 405 4.06 18.92 -12.44
N MET A 406 2.72 18.98 -12.41
CA MET A 406 1.94 19.62 -13.45
C MET A 406 2.00 21.14 -13.40
N ARG A 407 2.06 21.73 -12.19
CA ARG A 407 2.18 23.18 -11.99
C ARG A 407 3.64 23.66 -11.86
N ARG A 408 4.60 22.73 -11.86
CA ARG A 408 6.06 22.99 -11.76
C ARG A 408 6.41 23.85 -10.55
N LYS A 409 5.80 23.53 -9.41
CA LYS A 409 6.00 24.23 -8.14
C LYS A 409 6.19 23.26 -6.99
N THR A 410 6.83 23.70 -5.93
CA THR A 410 6.76 23.01 -4.64
C THR A 410 5.35 23.19 -4.07
N VAL A 411 4.81 22.13 -3.48
CA VAL A 411 3.46 22.09 -2.89
C VAL A 411 3.60 21.82 -1.40
N ASP A 412 3.04 22.68 -0.57
CA ASP A 412 2.90 22.45 0.87
C ASP A 412 1.66 21.61 1.16
N LEU A 413 1.69 20.89 2.29
CA LEU A 413 0.58 20.07 2.79
C LEU A 413 0.05 20.66 4.10
N PRO A 414 -1.28 20.63 4.36
CA PRO A 414 -2.33 19.96 3.58
C PRO A 414 -2.58 20.60 2.20
N LEU A 415 -2.96 19.75 1.23
CA LEU A 415 -3.13 20.12 -0.17
C LEU A 415 -4.31 21.09 -0.37
N ASP A 416 -4.16 22.11 -1.21
CA ASP A 416 -5.31 22.89 -1.67
C ASP A 416 -6.24 21.99 -2.52
N ARG A 417 -7.45 21.75 -1.99
CA ARG A 417 -8.44 20.85 -2.60
C ARG A 417 -8.97 21.41 -3.91
N GLU A 418 -9.26 22.71 -3.94
CA GLU A 418 -9.84 23.38 -5.10
C GLU A 418 -8.81 23.42 -6.22
N GLU A 419 -7.55 23.78 -5.90
CA GLU A 419 -6.47 23.80 -6.89
C GLU A 419 -6.24 22.40 -7.52
N TYR A 420 -6.26 21.35 -6.70
CA TYR A 420 -6.09 19.99 -7.23
C TYR A 420 -7.29 19.54 -8.07
N ASP A 421 -8.51 19.83 -7.63
CA ASP A 421 -9.72 19.45 -8.35
C ASP A 421 -9.79 20.16 -9.71
N GLU A 422 -9.42 21.44 -9.79
CA GLU A 422 -9.27 22.17 -11.05
C GLU A 422 -8.26 21.52 -12.00
N LEU A 423 -7.06 21.20 -11.49
CA LEU A 423 -6.05 20.48 -12.27
C LEU A 423 -6.59 19.12 -12.74
N PHE A 424 -7.29 18.38 -11.88
CA PHE A 424 -7.84 17.08 -12.21
C PHE A 424 -8.85 17.16 -13.36
N GLU A 425 -9.72 18.18 -13.36
CA GLU A 425 -10.66 18.42 -14.44
C GLU A 425 -9.97 18.85 -15.75
N GLU A 426 -8.89 19.65 -15.68
CA GLU A 426 -8.05 19.97 -16.86
C GLU A 426 -7.42 18.72 -17.48
N LEU A 427 -6.84 17.86 -16.64
CA LEU A 427 -6.20 16.60 -17.06
C LEU A 427 -7.24 15.64 -17.67
N SER A 428 -8.38 15.48 -17.00
CA SER A 428 -9.47 14.59 -17.41
C SER A 428 -10.23 15.06 -18.65
N ALA A 429 -10.11 16.34 -19.01
CA ALA A 429 -10.59 16.91 -20.25
C ALA A 429 -9.51 17.00 -21.35
N GLY A 430 -8.29 16.56 -21.05
CA GLY A 430 -7.16 16.60 -21.98
C GLY A 430 -6.65 18.01 -22.30
N ARG A 431 -7.04 19.03 -21.51
CA ARG A 431 -6.59 20.43 -21.60
C ARG A 431 -5.17 20.62 -21.03
N SER A 432 -4.78 19.75 -20.11
CA SER A 432 -3.41 19.61 -19.61
C SER A 432 -2.91 18.19 -19.89
N ARG A 433 -1.61 18.03 -20.18
CA ARG A 433 -1.01 16.72 -20.55
C ARG A 433 0.41 16.62 -20.02
N LEU A 434 0.80 15.40 -19.67
CA LEU A 434 2.21 15.10 -19.40
C LEU A 434 3.05 15.33 -20.65
N ALA A 435 4.29 15.76 -20.43
CA ALA A 435 5.29 15.76 -21.48
C ALA A 435 5.54 14.30 -21.90
N LYS A 436 5.15 13.95 -23.13
CA LYS A 436 5.61 12.71 -23.77
C LYS A 436 7.08 12.89 -24.12
N SER A 437 7.93 11.92 -23.78
CA SER A 437 9.31 11.90 -24.30
C SER A 437 9.25 12.05 -25.82
N ARG A 438 10.05 12.96 -26.39
CA ARG A 438 10.26 12.98 -27.85
C ARG A 438 10.75 11.58 -28.22
N ARG A 439 10.02 10.89 -29.12
CA ARG A 439 10.53 9.65 -29.72
C ARG A 439 11.84 10.04 -30.41
N VAL A 440 12.96 9.57 -29.86
CA VAL A 440 14.29 9.70 -30.49
C VAL A 440 14.39 8.64 -31.56
#